data_AF-A0A2Z2M6D6-F1
#
_entry.id   AF-A0A2Z2M6D6-F1
#
_cell.length_a   1.000
_cell.length_b   1.000
_cell.length_c   1.000
_cell.angle_alpha   90.00
_cell.angle_beta   90.00
_cell.angle_gamma   90.00
#
_symmetry.space_group_name_H-M   'P 1'
#
loop_
_entity.id
_entity.type
_entity.pdbx_description
1 polymer ?
#
loop_
_entity_poly.entity_id
_entity_poly.type
_entity_poly.pdbx_seq_one_letter_code
_entity_poly.pdbx_strand_id
1 'polypeptide(L)'
;MIDVEGEQIGKQHPLFEYLPELQGILNNNSFPVLVFYRRVKSKTTEVSQRIVKDDTKQHALVNVLQKILSNAHEIKEMDTLDLTPNREFWIISLLDSYPNIDVTHAQFLLNDFTFSMTSRMREEEKYGILIISKDMVMLCHSKFGEVTITPDFEVLPRMLDSDNIIRFVAFIKKKNGKIHVKYHEDYKTKFLMEWLGVSKKELFSYMGGKYRFESEFGGIKIALEFTEEDVYKLITGRFKGISLKDGQLMFESPIDGVPINLIRIGKKPYSDFEEFKQDFLVEYFTVDKIVQKYKELLNSHYTTSGLYQAFDDLKEVTILSRKSGKTEKTIPKRIDNLIPIFATRNKVEIKENLLKNIGMKVLNGEHVRIFHVGDEFSSKPTIIKSLEIYNTLSISEALSEIISATNTSETGRSYIDKLLLYVALKLLVSENQDKKLSFFLDRLSEKILSYIQISETKKVLRKEDVIIEYKSREELDGKDKAIIDRVSKDLKSKLENGTVVVFYFGFDEKSRSFDPISMGRINDNRLRIWENGVKTKTKASKVYFHAIPKEDSRKGMVLMVAIK
;
A
#
# COMPACT_ATOMS: atom_id res chain seq x y z
N MET A 1 -74.55 13.85 29.03
CA MET A 1 -73.43 13.08 29.59
C MET A 1 -72.72 12.44 28.42
N ILE A 2 -71.50 12.92 28.11
CA ILE A 2 -70.26 12.15 27.86
C ILE A 2 -70.37 10.99 26.85
N ASP A 3 -69.54 10.82 25.82
CA ASP A 3 -68.42 11.58 25.26
C ASP A 3 -68.13 11.03 23.84
N VAL A 4 -67.27 11.80 23.18
CA VAL A 4 -66.56 11.67 21.90
C VAL A 4 -65.93 10.29 21.63
N GLU A 5 -65.98 9.83 20.37
CA GLU A 5 -64.76 9.44 19.62
C GLU A 5 -65.02 9.46 18.11
N GLY A 6 -64.24 10.30 17.42
CA GLY A 6 -64.17 10.39 15.97
C GLY A 6 -63.01 9.57 15.44
N GLU A 7 -63.19 9.00 14.25
CA GLU A 7 -62.11 8.42 13.47
C GLU A 7 -61.90 9.18 12.17
N GLN A 8 -60.62 9.37 11.88
CA GLN A 8 -60.03 10.41 11.05
C GLN A 8 -60.08 10.14 9.55
N ILE A 9 -60.28 11.24 8.83
CA ILE A 9 -59.79 11.47 7.48
C ILE A 9 -58.26 11.56 7.51
N GLY A 10 -57.55 10.79 6.67
CA GLY A 10 -56.15 11.08 6.37
C GLY A 10 -55.29 9.87 6.00
N LYS A 11 -55.35 9.42 4.74
CA LYS A 11 -54.19 8.74 4.14
C LYS A 11 -53.40 9.78 3.34
N GLN A 12 -52.49 10.47 4.05
CA GLN A 12 -51.40 11.20 3.40
C GLN A 12 -50.42 10.18 2.79
N HIS A 13 -50.08 10.42 1.54
CA HIS A 13 -48.98 9.77 0.82
C HIS A 13 -47.67 9.92 1.62
N PRO A 14 -46.75 8.93 1.61
CA PRO A 14 -45.48 9.05 2.31
C PRO A 14 -44.61 10.10 1.58
N LEU A 15 -44.60 11.31 2.12
CA LEU A 15 -43.69 12.38 1.74
C LEU A 15 -42.28 12.03 2.22
N PHE A 16 -41.33 12.10 1.28
CA PHE A 16 -39.87 12.11 1.44
C PHE A 16 -39.38 12.40 2.86
N GLU A 17 -38.65 11.46 3.45
CA GLU A 17 -37.79 11.75 4.61
C GLU A 17 -36.79 12.85 4.22
N TYR A 18 -36.91 14.02 4.86
CA TYR A 18 -36.03 15.16 4.65
C TYR A 18 -34.59 14.79 4.99
N LEU A 19 -33.64 15.05 4.07
CA LEU A 19 -32.20 14.96 4.35
C LEU A 19 -31.85 15.88 5.55
N PRO A 20 -31.40 15.34 6.71
CA PRO A 20 -31.13 16.12 7.91
C PRO A 20 -30.09 17.23 7.69
N GLU A 21 -29.25 17.10 6.67
CA GLU A 21 -28.21 18.07 6.32
C GLU A 21 -28.74 19.42 5.83
N LEU A 22 -29.93 19.44 5.21
CA LEU A 22 -30.51 20.66 4.63
C LEU A 22 -31.55 21.30 5.56
N GLN A 23 -31.92 20.61 6.65
CA GLN A 23 -32.75 21.19 7.72
C GLN A 23 -32.08 22.41 8.35
N GLY A 24 -30.73 22.49 8.37
CA GLY A 24 -30.01 23.67 8.85
C GLY A 24 -30.22 24.93 8.01
N ILE A 25 -30.56 24.76 6.71
CA ILE A 25 -30.91 25.83 5.78
C ILE A 25 -32.35 26.29 6.00
N LEU A 26 -33.29 25.35 6.22
CA LEU A 26 -34.71 25.66 6.46
C LEU A 26 -35.00 26.17 7.88
N ASN A 27 -34.25 25.71 8.88
CA ASN A 27 -34.49 26.07 10.29
C ASN A 27 -33.87 27.43 10.69
N ASN A 28 -33.14 28.10 9.80
CA ASN A 28 -32.58 29.43 10.04
C ASN A 28 -33.03 30.39 8.92
N ASN A 29 -34.23 30.99 9.06
CA ASN A 29 -34.80 32.06 8.21
C ASN A 29 -33.97 33.37 8.20
N SER A 30 -32.65 33.31 8.33
CA SER A 30 -31.79 34.47 8.57
C SER A 30 -30.51 34.47 7.72
N PHE A 31 -30.23 33.44 6.91
CA PHE A 31 -28.99 33.38 6.13
C PHE A 31 -29.23 33.21 4.62
N PRO A 32 -28.60 34.04 3.76
CA PRO A 32 -28.87 34.08 2.33
C PRO A 32 -28.17 32.96 1.54
N VAL A 33 -28.85 32.34 0.58
CA VAL A 33 -28.19 31.44 -0.39
C VAL A 33 -27.48 32.30 -1.45
N LEU A 34 -26.17 32.08 -1.60
CA LEU A 34 -25.35 32.79 -2.58
C LEU A 34 -25.19 31.91 -3.82
N VAL A 35 -25.47 32.49 -4.98
CA VAL A 35 -25.45 31.76 -6.25
C VAL A 35 -24.57 32.51 -7.24
N PHE A 36 -23.60 31.79 -7.78
CA PHE A 36 -22.67 32.26 -8.79
C PHE A 36 -22.85 31.41 -10.05
N TYR A 37 -22.88 32.01 -11.22
CA TYR A 37 -23.02 31.24 -12.45
C TYR A 37 -22.28 31.89 -13.62
N ARG A 38 -21.93 31.05 -14.59
CA ARG A 38 -21.34 31.47 -15.85
C ARG A 38 -21.61 30.46 -16.97
N ARG A 39 -21.54 30.92 -18.21
CA ARG A 39 -21.47 30.02 -19.37
C ARG A 39 -20.12 29.31 -19.39
N VAL A 40 -20.16 28.00 -19.66
CA VAL A 40 -18.94 27.18 -19.76
C VAL A 40 -18.12 27.60 -20.99
N LYS A 41 -18.79 27.90 -22.11
CA LYS A 41 -18.19 28.41 -23.34
C LYS A 41 -18.08 29.95 -23.36
N SER A 42 -17.75 30.58 -22.22
CA SER A 42 -17.40 32.01 -22.21
C SER A 42 -15.89 32.19 -22.34
N LYS A 43 -15.47 33.19 -23.13
CA LYS A 43 -14.07 33.66 -23.18
C LYS A 43 -13.71 34.54 -21.98
N THR A 44 -14.70 35.01 -21.22
CA THR A 44 -14.49 35.85 -20.03
C THR A 44 -14.33 34.98 -18.78
N THR A 45 -13.63 35.51 -17.78
CA THR A 45 -13.56 34.96 -16.42
C THR A 45 -14.66 35.53 -15.51
N GLU A 46 -15.50 36.41 -16.05
CA GLU A 46 -16.59 37.04 -15.33
C GLU A 46 -17.63 36.03 -14.92
N VAL A 47 -18.06 36.14 -13.66
CA VAL A 47 -19.06 35.29 -13.04
C VAL A 47 -20.19 36.19 -12.57
N SER A 48 -21.42 35.85 -12.95
CA SER A 48 -22.60 36.52 -12.45
C SER A 48 -22.89 36.05 -11.02
N GLN A 49 -23.23 36.98 -10.13
CA GLN A 49 -23.56 36.70 -8.74
C GLN A 49 -25.02 37.09 -8.44
N ARG A 50 -25.69 36.30 -7.62
CA ARG A 50 -27.02 36.56 -7.06
C ARG A 50 -27.05 36.15 -5.59
N ILE A 51 -27.85 36.89 -4.81
CA ILE A 51 -28.07 36.63 -3.38
C ILE A 51 -29.57 36.40 -3.20
N VAL A 52 -29.95 35.21 -2.72
CA VAL A 52 -31.35 34.85 -2.47
C VAL A 52 -31.67 35.12 -1.01
N LYS A 53 -32.42 36.20 -0.75
CA LYS A 53 -32.82 36.62 0.60
C LYS A 53 -34.30 36.39 0.93
N ASP A 54 -35.13 36.14 -0.09
CA ASP A 54 -36.58 35.97 0.06
C ASP A 54 -36.91 34.54 0.51
N ASP A 55 -37.67 34.39 1.59
CA ASP A 55 -37.94 33.10 2.23
C ASP A 55 -38.64 32.12 1.29
N THR A 56 -39.60 32.58 0.48
CA THR A 56 -40.35 31.73 -0.45
C THR A 56 -39.42 31.18 -1.54
N LYS A 57 -38.55 32.05 -2.05
CA LYS A 57 -37.52 31.74 -3.05
C LYS A 57 -36.42 30.83 -2.49
N GLN A 58 -36.03 31.01 -1.23
CA GLN A 58 -35.10 30.11 -0.55
C GLN A 58 -35.70 28.72 -0.36
N HIS A 59 -36.95 28.61 0.10
CA HIS A 59 -37.62 27.31 0.23
C HIS A 59 -37.71 26.57 -1.09
N ALA A 60 -38.09 27.26 -2.17
CA ALA A 60 -38.13 26.66 -3.51
C ALA A 60 -36.76 26.14 -3.95
N LEU A 61 -35.69 26.93 -3.75
CA LEU A 61 -34.32 26.52 -4.09
C LEU A 61 -33.85 25.34 -3.22
N VAL A 62 -34.16 25.33 -1.92
CA VAL A 62 -33.78 24.23 -1.03
C VAL A 62 -34.48 22.93 -1.43
N ASN A 63 -35.76 22.98 -1.81
CA ASN A 63 -36.47 21.79 -2.29
C ASN A 63 -35.81 21.21 -3.56
N VAL A 64 -35.36 22.06 -4.47
CA VAL A 64 -34.60 21.65 -5.65
C VAL A 64 -33.26 21.03 -5.23
N LEU A 65 -32.49 21.68 -4.36
CA LEU A 65 -31.22 21.16 -3.83
C LEU A 65 -31.37 19.81 -3.12
N GLN A 66 -32.44 19.63 -2.35
CA GLN A 66 -32.77 18.34 -1.72
C GLN A 66 -32.96 17.24 -2.75
N LYS A 67 -33.74 17.50 -3.80
CA LYS A 67 -33.97 16.54 -4.89
C LYS A 67 -32.68 16.18 -5.64
N ILE A 68 -31.78 17.15 -5.82
CA ILE A 68 -30.47 16.90 -6.44
C ILE A 68 -29.60 16.04 -5.53
N LEU A 69 -29.52 16.40 -4.24
CA LEU A 69 -28.67 15.70 -3.28
C LEU A 69 -29.17 14.31 -2.91
N SER A 70 -30.47 14.02 -3.03
CA SER A 70 -31.01 12.67 -2.89
C SER A 70 -30.58 11.74 -4.02
N ASN A 71 -30.21 12.29 -5.19
CA ASN A 71 -29.72 11.52 -6.33
C ASN A 71 -28.19 11.29 -6.29
N ALA A 72 -27.49 11.74 -5.25
CA ALA A 72 -26.05 11.50 -5.11
C ALA A 72 -25.76 10.00 -4.94
N HIS A 73 -24.93 9.44 -5.81
CA HIS A 73 -24.59 8.01 -5.79
C HIS A 73 -23.43 7.68 -4.85
N GLU A 74 -22.56 8.64 -4.54
CA GLU A 74 -21.33 8.39 -3.78
C GLU A 74 -21.07 9.48 -2.73
N ILE A 75 -20.51 9.05 -1.59
CA ILE A 75 -20.16 9.92 -0.45
C ILE A 75 -18.71 9.60 -0.04
N LYS A 76 -17.84 10.61 -0.03
CA LYS A 76 -16.46 10.51 0.47
C LYS A 76 -16.16 11.59 1.51
N GLU A 77 -15.15 11.38 2.36
CA GLU A 77 -14.59 12.47 3.18
C GLU A 77 -13.61 13.27 2.33
N MET A 78 -13.62 14.61 2.40
CA MET A 78 -12.77 15.47 1.58
C MET A 78 -11.28 15.16 1.77
N ASP A 79 -10.85 14.84 3.00
CA ASP A 79 -9.46 14.49 3.35
C ASP A 79 -8.96 13.20 2.67
N THR A 80 -9.87 12.41 2.09
CA THR A 80 -9.52 11.19 1.32
C THR A 80 -9.27 11.48 -0.16
N LEU A 81 -9.60 12.69 -0.62
CA LEU A 81 -9.43 13.16 -1.98
C LEU A 81 -8.11 13.92 -2.15
N ASP A 82 -7.45 13.74 -3.30
CA ASP A 82 -6.20 14.43 -3.62
C ASP A 82 -6.48 15.75 -4.36
N LEU A 83 -7.29 16.61 -3.73
CA LEU A 83 -7.61 17.93 -4.29
C LEU A 83 -6.33 18.76 -4.41
N THR A 84 -6.21 19.54 -5.49
CA THR A 84 -5.11 20.50 -5.58
C THR A 84 -5.19 21.49 -4.40
N PRO A 85 -4.07 21.95 -3.81
CA PRO A 85 -4.09 22.83 -2.64
C PRO A 85 -4.99 24.06 -2.77
N ASN A 86 -5.07 24.63 -3.98
CA ASN A 86 -5.94 25.78 -4.27
C ASN A 86 -7.43 25.46 -4.14
N ARG A 87 -7.89 24.32 -4.68
CA ARG A 87 -9.29 23.89 -4.62
C ARG A 87 -9.73 23.69 -3.17
N GLU A 88 -8.93 22.94 -2.42
CA GLU A 88 -9.17 22.67 -1.00
C GLU A 88 -9.26 23.99 -0.22
N PHE A 89 -8.29 24.87 -0.40
CA PHE A 89 -8.26 26.18 0.23
C PHE A 89 -9.52 27.01 -0.07
N TRP A 90 -9.93 27.11 -1.34
CA TRP A 90 -11.13 27.87 -1.70
C TRP A 90 -12.40 27.27 -1.10
N ILE A 91 -12.55 25.94 -1.12
CA ILE A 91 -13.73 25.27 -0.56
C ILE A 91 -13.83 25.52 0.96
N ILE A 92 -12.74 25.32 1.70
CA ILE A 92 -12.69 25.55 3.15
C ILE A 92 -12.96 27.03 3.45
N SER A 93 -12.30 27.94 2.73
CA SER A 93 -12.48 29.37 2.93
C SER A 93 -13.94 29.79 2.73
N LEU A 94 -14.62 29.29 1.69
CA LEU A 94 -16.03 29.60 1.43
C LEU A 94 -16.97 29.02 2.50
N LEU A 95 -16.69 27.81 3.00
CA LEU A 95 -17.47 27.19 4.07
C LEU A 95 -17.31 27.92 5.41
N ASP A 96 -16.10 28.38 5.73
CA ASP A 96 -15.77 29.00 7.02
C ASP A 96 -16.12 30.49 7.09
N SER A 97 -16.10 31.19 5.95
CA SER A 97 -16.40 32.64 5.88
C SER A 97 -17.88 32.96 5.65
N TYR A 98 -18.73 31.96 5.37
CA TYR A 98 -20.15 32.17 5.15
C TYR A 98 -20.85 32.84 6.37
N PRO A 99 -21.72 33.86 6.17
CA PRO A 99 -22.25 34.36 4.89
C PRO A 99 -21.39 35.44 4.21
N ASN A 100 -20.33 35.92 4.85
CA ASN A 100 -19.47 37.01 4.38
C ASN A 100 -18.28 36.48 3.58
N ILE A 101 -18.57 35.77 2.50
CA ILE A 101 -17.55 35.08 1.70
C ILE A 101 -16.66 36.04 0.90
N ASP A 102 -15.46 35.59 0.57
CA ASP A 102 -14.64 36.21 -0.47
C ASP A 102 -15.16 35.81 -1.86
N VAL A 103 -15.73 36.79 -2.58
CA VAL A 103 -16.25 36.61 -3.95
C VAL A 103 -15.15 36.12 -4.90
N THR A 104 -13.90 36.49 -4.66
CA THR A 104 -12.75 36.07 -5.49
C THR A 104 -12.54 34.56 -5.40
N HIS A 105 -12.68 33.96 -4.21
CA HIS A 105 -12.60 32.50 -4.04
C HIS A 105 -13.74 31.77 -4.74
N ALA A 106 -14.96 32.33 -4.70
CA ALA A 106 -16.10 31.78 -5.43
C ALA A 106 -15.87 31.81 -6.95
N GLN A 107 -15.32 32.92 -7.46
CA GLN A 107 -14.95 33.06 -8.86
C GLN A 107 -13.85 32.07 -9.27
N PHE A 108 -12.78 31.95 -8.49
CA PHE A 108 -11.68 31.03 -8.79
C PHE A 108 -12.15 29.58 -8.80
N LEU A 109 -12.94 29.16 -7.82
CA LEU A 109 -13.45 27.80 -7.74
C LEU A 109 -14.37 27.47 -8.94
N LEU A 110 -15.30 28.38 -9.29
CA LEU A 110 -16.19 28.18 -10.42
C LEU A 110 -15.44 28.20 -11.77
N ASN A 111 -14.44 29.07 -11.89
CA ASN A 111 -13.60 29.15 -13.09
C ASN A 111 -12.75 27.88 -13.25
N ASP A 112 -12.12 27.39 -12.19
CA ASP A 112 -11.35 26.15 -12.22
C ASP A 112 -12.23 24.94 -12.60
N PHE A 113 -13.43 24.84 -12.02
CA PHE A 113 -14.41 23.80 -12.35
C PHE A 113 -14.84 23.84 -13.82
N THR A 114 -15.21 25.02 -14.33
CA THR A 114 -15.70 25.17 -15.71
C THR A 114 -14.58 25.11 -16.75
N PHE A 115 -13.38 25.61 -16.46
CA PHE A 115 -12.25 25.54 -17.39
C PHE A 115 -11.66 24.15 -17.51
N SER A 116 -11.79 23.33 -16.47
CA SER A 116 -11.43 21.92 -16.51
C SER A 116 -12.37 21.08 -17.40
N MET A 117 -13.54 21.61 -17.79
CA MET A 117 -14.45 20.94 -18.71
C MET A 117 -13.95 20.98 -20.16
N THR A 118 -14.16 19.90 -20.91
CA THR A 118 -13.67 19.73 -22.29
C THR A 118 -14.78 19.29 -23.26
N SER A 119 -14.55 19.49 -24.56
CA SER A 119 -15.39 18.96 -25.66
C SER A 119 -16.89 19.30 -25.54
N ARG A 120 -17.79 18.31 -25.54
CA ARG A 120 -19.26 18.47 -25.46
C ARG A 120 -19.74 19.17 -24.18
N MET A 121 -18.90 19.20 -23.14
CA MET A 121 -19.21 19.93 -21.91
C MET A 121 -19.17 21.45 -22.10
N ARG A 122 -18.54 21.95 -23.18
CA ARG A 122 -18.43 23.39 -23.50
C ARG A 122 -19.37 23.81 -24.64
N GLU A 123 -20.51 23.16 -24.78
CA GLU A 123 -21.58 23.61 -25.69
C GLU A 123 -22.17 24.95 -25.21
N GLU A 124 -22.77 25.73 -26.12
CA GLU A 124 -23.19 27.12 -25.84
C GLU A 124 -24.31 27.22 -24.79
N GLU A 125 -25.12 26.17 -24.69
CA GLU A 125 -26.23 25.98 -23.76
C GLU A 125 -25.83 25.41 -22.39
N LYS A 126 -24.53 25.44 -22.03
CA LYS A 126 -24.03 24.85 -20.78
C LYS A 126 -23.58 25.90 -19.78
N TYR A 127 -23.99 25.72 -18.53
CA TYR A 127 -23.68 26.61 -17.42
C TYR A 127 -22.98 25.87 -16.29
N GLY A 128 -21.97 26.52 -15.71
CA GLY A 128 -21.45 26.19 -14.40
C GLY A 128 -22.15 27.06 -13.36
N ILE A 129 -22.65 26.44 -12.29
CA ILE A 129 -23.36 27.11 -11.20
C ILE A 129 -22.68 26.71 -9.89
N LEU A 130 -22.30 27.68 -9.08
CA LEU A 130 -21.79 27.52 -7.72
C LEU A 130 -22.83 28.04 -6.74
N ILE A 131 -23.22 27.22 -5.78
CA ILE A 131 -24.23 27.50 -4.77
C ILE A 131 -23.56 27.39 -3.40
N ILE A 132 -23.70 28.42 -2.58
CA ILE A 132 -23.10 28.48 -1.26
C ILE A 132 -24.20 28.79 -0.25
N SER A 133 -24.31 27.95 0.76
CA SER A 133 -25.20 28.13 1.90
C SER A 133 -24.47 27.77 3.19
N LYS A 134 -25.16 27.90 4.32
CA LYS A 134 -24.65 27.43 5.61
C LYS A 134 -24.26 25.96 5.49
N ASP A 135 -22.99 25.67 5.81
CA ASP A 135 -22.38 24.34 5.80
C ASP A 135 -22.33 23.63 4.43
N MET A 136 -22.57 24.33 3.31
CA MET A 136 -22.54 23.70 1.99
C MET A 136 -21.95 24.59 0.90
N VAL A 137 -21.10 23.99 0.08
CA VAL A 137 -20.62 24.53 -1.20
C VAL A 137 -20.93 23.49 -2.29
N MET A 138 -21.67 23.87 -3.32
CA MET A 138 -22.10 22.97 -4.38
C MET A 138 -21.81 23.54 -5.76
N LEU A 139 -21.19 22.75 -6.64
CA LEU A 139 -20.94 23.05 -8.04
C LEU A 139 -21.84 22.17 -8.90
N CYS A 140 -22.57 22.79 -9.82
CA CYS A 140 -23.44 22.12 -10.78
C CYS A 140 -22.99 22.45 -12.20
N HIS A 141 -23.11 21.47 -13.09
CA HIS A 141 -23.05 21.68 -14.53
C HIS A 141 -24.42 21.37 -15.11
N SER A 142 -25.04 22.38 -15.69
CA SER A 142 -26.42 22.32 -16.17
C SER A 142 -26.52 22.60 -17.67
N LYS A 143 -27.49 21.95 -18.33
CA LYS A 143 -27.95 22.25 -19.68
C LYS A 143 -29.13 23.21 -19.60
N PHE A 144 -29.03 24.39 -20.20
CA PHE A 144 -30.15 25.31 -20.32
C PHE A 144 -30.10 26.07 -21.65
N GLY A 145 -31.12 25.84 -22.50
CA GLY A 145 -31.14 26.22 -23.92
C GLY A 145 -31.93 27.49 -24.27
N GLU A 146 -32.53 28.20 -23.31
CA GLU A 146 -33.26 29.43 -23.64
C GLU A 146 -32.25 30.59 -23.83
N VAL A 147 -32.17 31.07 -25.09
CA VAL A 147 -31.19 32.08 -25.56
C VAL A 147 -31.55 33.50 -25.10
N THR A 148 -32.72 33.72 -24.52
CA THR A 148 -33.26 35.05 -24.27
C THR A 148 -33.23 35.46 -22.80
N ILE A 149 -32.45 36.51 -22.56
CA ILE A 149 -32.47 37.41 -21.39
C ILE A 149 -31.73 36.84 -20.16
N THR A 150 -30.89 37.71 -19.59
CA THR A 150 -30.19 37.56 -18.30
C THR A 150 -31.00 36.69 -17.34
N PRO A 151 -30.43 35.64 -16.71
CA PRO A 151 -31.21 34.79 -15.82
C PRO A 151 -31.80 35.62 -14.68
N ASP A 152 -33.09 35.90 -14.79
CA ASP A 152 -33.91 36.33 -13.67
C ASP A 152 -34.09 35.16 -12.72
N PHE A 153 -34.38 35.45 -11.46
CA PHE A 153 -34.49 34.44 -10.41
C PHE A 153 -35.45 33.30 -10.77
N GLU A 154 -36.49 33.60 -11.57
CA GLU A 154 -37.46 32.62 -12.06
C GLU A 154 -36.83 31.48 -12.90
N VAL A 155 -35.66 31.73 -13.48
CA VAL A 155 -34.93 30.77 -14.33
C VAL A 155 -34.02 29.86 -13.50
N LEU A 156 -33.55 30.29 -12.33
CA LEU A 156 -32.55 29.55 -11.55
C LEU A 156 -33.06 28.18 -11.04
N PRO A 157 -34.28 28.05 -10.46
CA PRO A 157 -34.84 26.74 -10.13
C PRO A 157 -34.92 25.84 -11.36
N ARG A 158 -35.32 26.37 -12.53
CA ARG A 158 -35.36 25.60 -13.78
C ARG A 158 -33.98 25.13 -14.22
N MET A 159 -32.94 25.96 -14.11
CA MET A 159 -31.57 25.55 -14.40
C MET A 159 -31.06 24.43 -13.47
N LEU A 160 -31.63 24.35 -12.25
CA LEU A 160 -31.28 23.36 -11.24
C LEU A 160 -32.27 22.19 -11.19
N ASP A 161 -33.26 22.15 -12.08
CA ASP A 161 -34.14 20.98 -12.19
C ASP A 161 -33.31 19.73 -12.46
N SER A 162 -33.73 18.61 -11.87
CA SER A 162 -33.02 17.32 -11.96
C SER A 162 -32.68 16.92 -13.40
N ASP A 163 -33.53 17.30 -14.35
CA ASP A 163 -33.43 16.89 -15.75
C ASP A 163 -32.43 17.78 -16.53
N ASN A 164 -32.07 18.94 -15.97
CA ASN A 164 -31.12 19.88 -16.54
C ASN A 164 -29.71 19.72 -15.96
N ILE A 165 -29.57 19.14 -14.76
CA ILE A 165 -28.27 18.91 -14.14
C ILE A 165 -27.62 17.66 -14.72
N ILE A 166 -26.53 17.89 -15.46
CA ILE A 166 -25.71 16.82 -16.06
C ILE A 166 -24.83 16.16 -15.01
N ARG A 167 -24.34 16.98 -14.07
CA ARG A 167 -23.46 16.55 -12.97
C ARG A 167 -23.41 17.60 -11.87
N PHE A 168 -23.10 17.15 -10.66
CA PHE A 168 -22.80 18.04 -9.55
C PHE A 168 -21.78 17.44 -8.58
N VAL A 169 -21.19 18.32 -7.78
CA VAL A 169 -20.43 17.98 -6.58
C VAL A 169 -20.83 18.93 -5.46
N ALA A 170 -21.05 18.39 -4.26
CA ALA A 170 -21.42 19.13 -3.07
C ALA A 170 -20.50 18.78 -1.90
N PHE A 171 -19.89 19.80 -1.31
CA PHE A 171 -19.07 19.76 -0.11
C PHE A 171 -19.94 20.19 1.07
N ILE A 172 -20.15 19.29 2.03
CA ILE A 172 -21.07 19.45 3.15
C ILE A 172 -20.30 19.34 4.45
N LYS A 173 -20.21 20.43 5.20
CA LYS A 173 -19.58 20.47 6.53
C LYS A 173 -20.51 19.82 7.55
N LYS A 174 -20.02 18.78 8.22
CA LYS A 174 -20.76 18.04 9.26
C LYS A 174 -20.49 18.66 10.63
N LYS A 175 -21.37 18.38 11.60
CA LYS A 175 -21.25 18.88 12.99
C LYS A 175 -19.92 18.52 13.68
N ASN A 176 -19.26 17.45 13.25
CA ASN A 176 -17.94 17.03 13.74
C ASN A 176 -16.76 17.81 13.09
N GLY A 177 -17.05 18.81 12.26
CA GLY A 177 -16.05 19.61 11.54
C GLY A 177 -15.55 18.99 10.24
N LYS A 178 -15.84 17.70 9.97
CA LYS A 178 -15.44 17.04 8.73
C LYS A 178 -16.27 17.50 7.54
N ILE A 179 -15.68 17.52 6.36
CA ILE A 179 -16.36 17.85 5.10
C ILE A 179 -16.64 16.55 4.33
N HIS A 180 -17.91 16.28 4.05
CA HIS A 180 -18.35 15.17 3.22
C HIS A 180 -18.59 15.66 1.79
N VAL A 181 -18.15 14.91 0.81
CA VAL A 181 -18.29 15.19 -0.62
C VAL A 181 -19.32 14.24 -1.20
N LYS A 182 -20.42 14.79 -1.73
CA LYS A 182 -21.43 14.08 -2.50
C LYS A 182 -21.31 14.47 -3.97
N TYR A 183 -21.45 13.53 -4.90
CA TYR A 183 -21.45 13.85 -6.33
C TYR A 183 -22.33 12.92 -7.16
N HIS A 184 -22.63 13.38 -8.38
CA HIS A 184 -23.40 12.66 -9.39
C HIS A 184 -22.96 13.07 -10.79
N GLU A 185 -23.02 12.15 -11.74
CA GLU A 185 -22.98 12.44 -13.18
C GLU A 185 -23.95 11.53 -13.92
N ASP A 186 -24.72 12.07 -14.87
CA ASP A 186 -25.60 11.27 -15.75
C ASP A 186 -24.80 10.29 -16.61
N TYR A 187 -23.60 10.71 -16.99
CA TYR A 187 -22.64 9.91 -17.74
C TYR A 187 -21.30 10.00 -17.05
N LYS A 188 -20.74 8.85 -16.65
CA LYS A 188 -19.43 8.78 -16.01
C LYS A 188 -18.37 9.37 -16.93
N THR A 189 -17.69 10.42 -16.48
CA THR A 189 -16.57 11.03 -17.21
C THR A 189 -15.34 11.11 -16.36
N LYS A 190 -14.16 11.13 -16.99
CA LYS A 190 -12.90 11.33 -16.27
C LYS A 190 -12.83 12.69 -15.58
N PHE A 191 -13.47 13.70 -16.18
CA PHE A 191 -13.42 15.09 -15.74
C PHE A 191 -13.73 15.25 -14.25
N LEU A 192 -14.89 14.79 -13.78
CA LEU A 192 -15.32 15.11 -12.41
C LEU A 192 -14.42 14.42 -11.38
N MET A 193 -14.02 13.19 -11.67
CA MET A 193 -13.14 12.41 -10.80
C MET A 193 -11.72 12.98 -10.76
N GLU A 194 -11.16 13.35 -11.91
CA GLU A 194 -9.86 14.03 -12.00
C GLU A 194 -9.90 15.40 -11.30
N TRP A 195 -11.00 16.13 -11.44
CA TRP A 195 -11.20 17.41 -10.76
C TRP A 195 -11.28 17.25 -9.24
N LEU A 196 -11.96 16.20 -8.78
CA LEU A 196 -12.04 15.80 -7.37
C LEU A 196 -10.73 15.25 -6.81
N GLY A 197 -9.69 15.02 -7.62
CA GLY A 197 -8.46 14.41 -7.14
C GLY A 197 -8.62 12.93 -6.77
N VAL A 198 -9.60 12.26 -7.37
CA VAL A 198 -9.76 10.81 -7.24
C VAL A 198 -8.56 10.13 -7.90
N SER A 199 -7.95 9.16 -7.22
CA SER A 199 -6.76 8.48 -7.73
C SER A 199 -7.02 7.82 -9.08
N LYS A 200 -6.00 7.70 -9.96
CA LYS A 200 -6.14 7.02 -11.26
C LYS A 200 -6.76 5.62 -11.15
N LYS A 201 -6.43 4.89 -10.08
CA LYS A 201 -6.99 3.59 -9.69
C LYS A 201 -8.50 3.65 -9.48
N GLU A 202 -8.95 4.54 -8.60
CA GLU A 202 -10.39 4.72 -8.34
C GLU A 202 -11.12 5.28 -9.55
N LEU A 203 -10.51 6.19 -10.33
CA LEU A 203 -11.02 6.68 -11.59
C LEU A 203 -11.22 5.54 -12.60
N PHE A 204 -10.28 4.60 -12.68
CA PHE A 204 -10.39 3.43 -13.54
C PHE A 204 -11.57 2.54 -13.13
N SER A 205 -11.69 2.20 -11.84
CA SER A 205 -12.83 1.46 -11.30
C SER A 205 -14.16 2.20 -11.51
N TYR A 206 -14.19 3.51 -11.26
CA TYR A 206 -15.37 4.36 -11.47
C TYR A 206 -15.83 4.31 -12.92
N MET A 207 -14.90 4.45 -13.88
CA MET A 207 -15.16 4.38 -15.32
C MET A 207 -15.52 2.97 -15.84
N GLY A 208 -15.66 1.97 -14.95
CA GLY A 208 -15.93 0.58 -15.34
C GLY A 208 -14.74 -0.09 -16.01
N GLY A 209 -13.52 0.34 -15.66
CA GLY A 209 -12.27 -0.19 -16.19
C GLY A 209 -12.16 -1.68 -15.92
N LYS A 210 -12.41 -2.47 -16.97
CA LYS A 210 -12.16 -3.90 -16.96
C LYS A 210 -10.78 -4.14 -17.56
N TYR A 211 -10.02 -5.01 -16.93
CA TYR A 211 -8.81 -5.56 -17.50
C TYR A 211 -9.23 -6.60 -18.54
N ARG A 212 -8.90 -6.36 -19.80
CA ARG A 212 -9.31 -7.25 -20.90
C ARG A 212 -8.12 -8.10 -21.33
N PHE A 213 -8.21 -9.40 -21.10
CA PHE A 213 -7.25 -10.40 -21.54
C PHE A 213 -7.77 -10.97 -22.85
N GLU A 214 -7.13 -10.61 -23.95
CA GLU A 214 -7.46 -11.07 -25.30
C GLU A 214 -6.60 -12.28 -25.66
N SER A 215 -7.24 -13.28 -26.24
CA SER A 215 -6.63 -14.54 -26.65
C SER A 215 -7.21 -15.01 -27.99
N GLU A 216 -6.53 -15.95 -28.62
CA GLU A 216 -7.02 -16.69 -29.76
C GLU A 216 -6.84 -18.19 -29.52
N PHE A 217 -7.93 -18.95 -29.61
CA PHE A 217 -7.92 -20.41 -29.46
C PHE A 217 -8.75 -21.05 -30.57
N GLY A 218 -8.14 -21.94 -31.36
CA GLY A 218 -8.83 -22.61 -32.48
C GLY A 218 -9.41 -21.66 -33.54
N GLY A 219 -8.78 -20.49 -33.76
CA GLY A 219 -9.27 -19.44 -34.66
C GLY A 219 -10.40 -18.58 -34.10
N ILE A 220 -10.82 -18.82 -32.86
CA ILE A 220 -11.82 -18.02 -32.15
C ILE A 220 -11.09 -17.00 -31.27
N LYS A 221 -11.42 -15.72 -31.46
CA LYS A 221 -10.93 -14.64 -30.60
C LYS A 221 -11.76 -14.61 -29.32
N ILE A 222 -11.09 -14.75 -28.19
CA ILE A 222 -11.68 -14.74 -26.86
C ILE A 222 -11.22 -13.47 -26.15
N ALA A 223 -12.12 -12.83 -25.41
CA ALA A 223 -11.79 -11.73 -24.52
C ALA A 223 -12.40 -11.99 -23.15
N LEU A 224 -11.55 -12.06 -22.13
CA LEU A 224 -11.95 -12.22 -20.75
C LEU A 224 -11.77 -10.89 -20.04
N GLU A 225 -12.79 -10.47 -19.32
CA GLU A 225 -12.81 -9.19 -18.64
C GLU A 225 -12.80 -9.41 -17.13
N PHE A 226 -11.79 -8.85 -16.46
CA PHE A 226 -11.57 -8.99 -15.02
C PHE A 226 -11.67 -7.63 -14.33
N THR A 227 -12.18 -7.62 -13.10
CA THR A 227 -12.00 -6.47 -12.21
C THR A 227 -10.55 -6.40 -11.72
N GLU A 228 -10.16 -5.28 -11.13
CA GLU A 228 -8.82 -5.15 -10.51
C GLU A 228 -8.57 -6.25 -9.46
N GLU A 229 -9.55 -6.51 -8.62
CA GLU A 229 -9.44 -7.54 -7.58
C GLU A 229 -9.35 -8.95 -8.16
N ASP A 230 -10.04 -9.21 -9.27
CA ASP A 230 -9.95 -10.49 -9.98
C ASP A 230 -8.55 -10.69 -10.57
N VAL A 231 -7.99 -9.67 -11.21
CA VAL A 231 -6.61 -9.72 -11.73
C VAL A 231 -5.61 -9.97 -10.61
N TYR A 232 -5.75 -9.29 -9.47
CA TYR A 232 -4.87 -9.52 -8.33
C TYR A 232 -4.96 -10.97 -7.82
N LYS A 233 -6.18 -11.50 -7.66
CA LYS A 233 -6.39 -12.91 -7.29
C LYS A 233 -5.82 -13.86 -8.34
N LEU A 234 -5.94 -13.54 -9.62
CA LEU A 234 -5.44 -14.35 -10.73
C LEU A 234 -3.90 -14.42 -10.68
N ILE A 235 -3.24 -13.27 -10.55
CA ILE A 235 -1.76 -13.15 -10.45
C ILE A 235 -1.23 -13.86 -9.20
N THR A 236 -1.97 -13.82 -8.10
CA THR A 236 -1.57 -14.42 -6.81
C THR A 236 -2.01 -15.88 -6.65
N GLY A 237 -2.62 -16.49 -7.68
CA GLY A 237 -3.08 -17.88 -7.65
C GLY A 237 -4.26 -18.14 -6.69
N ARG A 238 -5.03 -17.09 -6.35
CA ARG A 238 -6.18 -17.12 -5.44
C ARG A 238 -7.52 -17.04 -6.16
N PHE A 239 -7.51 -16.94 -7.49
CA PHE A 239 -8.72 -16.94 -8.30
C PHE A 239 -9.23 -18.38 -8.48
N LYS A 240 -10.52 -18.61 -8.24
CA LYS A 240 -11.11 -19.95 -8.29
C LYS A 240 -11.46 -20.32 -9.73
N GLY A 241 -11.13 -21.55 -10.16
CA GLY A 241 -11.48 -22.07 -11.49
C GLY A 241 -10.58 -21.61 -12.65
N ILE A 242 -9.76 -20.57 -12.45
CA ILE A 242 -8.80 -20.08 -13.45
C ILE A 242 -7.48 -19.77 -12.74
N SER A 243 -6.36 -20.24 -13.29
CA SER A 243 -5.02 -19.91 -12.81
C SER A 243 -4.14 -19.39 -13.94
N LEU A 244 -3.07 -18.66 -13.59
CA LEU A 244 -2.08 -18.16 -14.53
C LEU A 244 -0.83 -19.03 -14.49
N LYS A 245 -0.39 -19.51 -15.66
CA LYS A 245 0.87 -20.25 -15.78
C LYS A 245 1.53 -19.92 -17.12
N ASP A 246 2.79 -19.50 -17.09
CA ASP A 246 3.62 -19.24 -18.28
C ASP A 246 2.94 -18.35 -19.36
N GLY A 247 2.24 -17.29 -18.92
CA GLY A 247 1.51 -16.38 -19.82
C GLY A 247 0.20 -16.96 -20.39
N GLN A 248 -0.30 -18.06 -19.81
CA GLN A 248 -1.55 -18.71 -20.20
C GLN A 248 -2.56 -18.71 -19.05
N LEU A 249 -3.84 -18.64 -19.41
CA LEU A 249 -4.96 -18.86 -18.50
C LEU A 249 -5.32 -20.34 -18.52
N MET A 250 -5.14 -21.01 -17.40
CA MET A 250 -5.43 -22.42 -17.20
C MET A 250 -6.82 -22.57 -16.57
N PHE A 251 -7.67 -23.44 -17.11
CA PHE A 251 -9.03 -23.67 -16.61
C PHE A 251 -9.19 -25.08 -16.03
N GLU A 252 -10.15 -25.25 -15.13
CA GLU A 252 -10.52 -26.56 -14.56
C GLU A 252 -11.39 -27.37 -15.55
N SER A 253 -10.85 -27.78 -16.71
CA SER A 253 -11.53 -28.60 -17.76
C SER A 253 -12.78 -27.93 -18.40
N PRO A 254 -13.11 -28.19 -19.69
CA PRO A 254 -12.46 -29.04 -20.69
C PRO A 254 -11.31 -28.36 -21.47
N ILE A 255 -10.95 -27.13 -21.10
CA ILE A 255 -9.87 -26.37 -21.76
C ILE A 255 -8.66 -26.36 -20.82
N ASP A 256 -7.54 -26.92 -21.25
CA ASP A 256 -6.34 -26.99 -20.41
C ASP A 256 -5.67 -25.62 -20.24
N GLY A 257 -5.58 -24.83 -21.32
CA GLY A 257 -4.91 -23.54 -21.30
C GLY A 257 -5.22 -22.67 -22.52
N VAL A 258 -5.30 -21.36 -22.29
CA VAL A 258 -5.58 -20.33 -23.31
C VAL A 258 -4.47 -19.28 -23.24
N PRO A 259 -3.67 -19.07 -24.30
CA PRO A 259 -2.55 -18.12 -24.26
C PRO A 259 -3.04 -16.69 -24.14
N ILE A 260 -2.34 -15.83 -23.43
CA ILE A 260 -2.67 -14.40 -23.37
C ILE A 260 -1.90 -13.70 -24.48
N ASN A 261 -2.60 -13.24 -25.50
CA ASN A 261 -1.98 -12.60 -26.67
C ASN A 261 -1.83 -11.08 -26.45
N LEU A 262 -2.80 -10.48 -25.75
CA LEU A 262 -2.81 -9.05 -25.47
C LEU A 262 -3.60 -8.77 -24.20
N ILE A 263 -3.10 -7.88 -23.36
CA ILE A 263 -3.82 -7.37 -22.19
C ILE A 263 -4.09 -5.88 -22.42
N ARG A 264 -5.32 -5.45 -22.20
CA ARG A 264 -5.72 -4.05 -22.33
C ARG A 264 -6.19 -3.49 -21.01
N ILE A 265 -5.59 -2.36 -20.65
CA ILE A 265 -6.05 -1.48 -19.58
C ILE A 265 -6.61 -0.23 -20.24
N GLY A 266 -7.91 -0.24 -20.53
CA GLY A 266 -8.55 0.79 -21.35
C GLY A 266 -7.91 0.89 -22.74
N LYS A 267 -7.13 1.95 -23.00
CA LYS A 267 -6.40 2.15 -24.27
C LYS A 267 -4.95 1.66 -24.24
N LYS A 268 -4.38 1.34 -23.08
CA LYS A 268 -2.98 0.90 -22.96
C LYS A 268 -2.89 -0.60 -23.29
N PRO A 269 -2.19 -0.99 -24.36
CA PRO A 269 -1.96 -2.40 -24.68
C PRO A 269 -0.70 -2.91 -23.97
N TYR A 270 -0.72 -4.18 -23.59
CA TYR A 270 0.44 -4.94 -23.12
C TYR A 270 0.50 -6.24 -23.90
N SER A 271 1.57 -6.44 -24.65
CA SER A 271 1.85 -7.70 -25.34
C SER A 271 2.59 -8.71 -24.46
N ASP A 272 3.24 -8.23 -23.40
CA ASP A 272 3.96 -9.06 -22.43
C ASP A 272 3.21 -9.12 -21.10
N PHE A 273 2.94 -10.33 -20.62
CA PHE A 273 2.21 -10.55 -19.39
C PHE A 273 3.03 -10.15 -18.14
N GLU A 274 4.36 -10.33 -18.17
CA GLU A 274 5.20 -9.99 -17.02
C GLU A 274 5.37 -8.48 -16.86
N GLU A 275 5.48 -7.73 -17.96
CA GLU A 275 5.43 -6.26 -17.99
C GLU A 275 4.09 -5.77 -17.43
N PHE A 276 2.97 -6.33 -17.92
CA PHE A 276 1.65 -6.03 -17.38
C PHE A 276 1.57 -6.31 -15.88
N LYS A 277 2.04 -7.48 -15.44
CA LYS A 277 2.02 -7.89 -14.02
C LYS A 277 2.85 -6.93 -13.16
N GLN A 278 4.03 -6.51 -13.64
CA GLN A 278 4.87 -5.52 -12.98
C GLN A 278 4.12 -4.19 -12.81
N ASP A 279 3.63 -3.63 -13.91
CA ASP A 279 2.89 -2.36 -13.90
C ASP A 279 1.64 -2.44 -13.01
N PHE A 280 0.88 -3.53 -13.15
CA PHE A 280 -0.31 -3.78 -12.36
C PHE A 280 0.01 -3.82 -10.88
N LEU A 281 1.03 -4.55 -10.43
CA LEU A 281 1.37 -4.63 -9.01
C LEU A 281 1.92 -3.30 -8.46
N VAL A 282 2.71 -2.57 -9.25
CA VAL A 282 3.19 -1.22 -8.89
C VAL A 282 1.99 -0.27 -8.67
N GLU A 283 1.01 -0.30 -9.57
CA GLU A 283 -0.20 0.52 -9.48
C GLU A 283 -1.14 0.04 -8.35
N TYR A 284 -1.39 -1.27 -8.26
CA TYR A 284 -2.26 -1.91 -7.29
C TYR A 284 -1.82 -1.61 -5.85
N PHE A 285 -0.51 -1.70 -5.59
CA PHE A 285 0.10 -1.39 -4.30
C PHE A 285 0.41 0.10 -4.11
N THR A 286 0.15 0.97 -5.10
CA THR A 286 0.47 2.40 -5.05
C THR A 286 1.95 2.69 -4.72
N VAL A 287 2.85 1.84 -5.22
CA VAL A 287 4.29 1.86 -4.92
C VAL A 287 4.87 3.26 -5.16
N ASP A 288 4.54 3.88 -6.30
CA ASP A 288 5.04 5.21 -6.68
C ASP A 288 4.72 6.29 -5.64
N LYS A 289 3.48 6.31 -5.12
CA LYS A 289 3.06 7.30 -4.11
C LYS A 289 3.90 7.16 -2.84
N ILE A 290 4.19 5.93 -2.43
CA ILE A 290 4.98 5.66 -1.23
C ILE A 290 6.48 5.91 -1.44
N VAL A 291 6.99 5.58 -2.62
CA VAL A 291 8.36 5.94 -3.03
C VAL A 291 8.53 7.47 -3.03
N GLN A 292 7.52 8.22 -3.50
CA GLN A 292 7.55 9.68 -3.45
C GLN A 292 7.57 10.21 -2.02
N LYS A 293 6.69 9.73 -1.14
CA LYS A 293 6.70 10.10 0.30
C LYS A 293 8.05 9.83 0.96
N TYR A 294 8.71 8.73 0.59
CA TYR A 294 10.05 8.41 1.08
C TYR A 294 11.11 9.38 0.55
N LYS A 295 11.08 9.72 -0.74
CA LYS A 295 11.99 10.73 -1.32
C LYS A 295 11.82 12.09 -0.65
N GLU A 296 10.58 12.52 -0.42
CA GLU A 296 10.27 13.75 0.32
C GLU A 296 10.80 13.71 1.76
N LEU A 297 10.65 12.59 2.46
CA LEU A 297 11.23 12.40 3.79
C LEU A 297 12.76 12.53 3.77
N LEU A 298 13.44 11.86 2.84
CA LEU A 298 14.90 11.88 2.74
C LEU A 298 15.48 13.23 2.31
N ASN A 299 14.71 14.03 1.57
CA ASN A 299 15.11 15.36 1.11
C ASN A 299 14.64 16.47 2.06
N SER A 300 13.85 16.13 3.08
CA SER A 300 13.37 17.10 4.06
C SER A 300 14.46 17.57 5.03
N HIS A 301 14.24 18.74 5.64
CA HIS A 301 15.09 19.24 6.72
C HIS A 301 15.12 18.30 7.94
N TYR A 302 14.14 17.39 8.08
CA TYR A 302 14.08 16.44 9.19
C TYR A 302 15.23 15.42 9.15
N THR A 303 15.61 14.94 7.97
CA THR A 303 16.65 13.90 7.84
C THR A 303 18.04 14.47 7.57
N THR A 304 18.15 15.76 7.25
CA THR A 304 19.42 16.44 6.91
C THR A 304 20.00 17.30 8.04
N SER A 305 19.17 17.87 8.92
CA SER A 305 19.62 18.83 9.94
C SER A 305 20.21 18.20 11.22
N GLY A 306 20.11 16.88 11.40
CA GLY A 306 20.53 16.18 12.63
C GLY A 306 19.72 16.53 13.89
N LEU A 307 18.79 17.49 13.83
CA LEU A 307 17.94 17.94 14.93
C LEU A 307 16.76 17.00 15.20
N TYR A 308 16.47 16.11 14.26
CA TYR A 308 15.33 15.19 14.33
C TYR A 308 15.80 13.74 14.22
N GLN A 309 14.89 12.82 14.54
CA GLN A 309 15.09 11.39 14.37
C GLN A 309 13.81 10.78 13.81
N ALA A 310 13.92 10.07 12.68
CA ALA A 310 12.82 9.36 12.07
C ALA A 310 12.84 7.88 12.47
N PHE A 311 11.67 7.33 12.78
CA PHE A 311 11.48 5.95 13.19
C PHE A 311 10.43 5.26 12.33
N ASP A 312 10.79 4.15 11.71
CA ASP A 312 9.90 3.29 10.93
C ASP A 312 9.19 2.28 11.84
N ASP A 313 7.85 2.30 11.83
CA ASP A 313 6.97 1.42 12.60
C ASP A 313 5.98 0.73 11.66
N LEU A 314 5.11 -0.18 12.12
CA LEU A 314 4.24 -0.96 11.22
C LEU A 314 3.30 -0.11 10.35
N LYS A 315 2.66 0.91 10.95
CA LYS A 315 1.60 1.70 10.27
C LYS A 315 2.10 3.02 9.67
N GLU A 316 3.19 3.56 10.20
CA GLU A 316 3.66 4.91 9.91
C GLU A 316 5.15 5.07 10.19
N VAL A 317 5.74 6.14 9.64
CA VAL A 317 7.03 6.68 10.07
C VAL A 317 6.76 7.86 10.99
N THR A 318 7.33 7.85 12.18
CA THR A 318 7.23 8.94 13.17
C THR A 318 8.52 9.77 13.16
N ILE A 319 8.42 11.10 13.09
CA ILE A 319 9.55 12.02 13.19
C ILE A 319 9.50 12.74 14.53
N LEU A 320 10.56 12.61 15.33
CA LEU A 320 10.70 13.22 16.65
C LEU A 320 11.76 14.32 16.64
N SER A 321 11.52 15.41 17.36
CA SER A 321 12.55 16.41 17.68
C SER A 321 13.50 15.84 18.74
N ARG A 322 14.82 15.88 18.49
CA ARG A 322 15.82 15.41 19.45
C ARG A 322 15.89 16.27 20.71
N LYS A 323 15.50 17.55 20.62
CA LYS A 323 15.51 18.48 21.76
C LYS A 323 14.35 18.25 22.72
N SER A 324 13.15 17.99 22.18
CA SER A 324 11.91 17.95 22.98
C SER A 324 11.33 16.55 23.13
N GLY A 325 11.76 15.58 22.30
CA GLY A 325 11.16 14.25 22.22
C GLY A 325 9.74 14.22 21.64
N LYS A 326 9.19 15.38 21.23
CA LYS A 326 7.82 15.49 20.71
C LYS A 326 7.76 15.03 19.25
N THR A 327 6.62 14.45 18.89
CA THR A 327 6.28 14.11 17.50
C THR A 327 6.01 15.38 16.71
N GLU A 328 6.79 15.57 15.66
CA GLU A 328 6.70 16.73 14.76
C GLU A 328 5.89 16.38 13.51
N LYS A 329 5.99 15.13 13.04
CA LYS A 329 5.30 14.66 11.84
C LYS A 329 5.13 13.15 11.86
N THR A 330 4.05 12.66 11.26
CA THR A 330 3.83 11.26 10.95
C THR A 330 3.61 11.07 9.44
N ILE A 331 4.11 9.97 8.89
CA ILE A 331 3.94 9.61 7.49
C ILE A 331 3.26 8.24 7.44
N PRO A 332 1.97 8.14 7.03
CA PRO A 332 1.28 6.86 6.98
C PRO A 332 1.78 5.98 5.83
N LYS A 333 1.92 4.68 6.09
CA LYS A 333 2.44 3.65 5.16
C LYS A 333 1.37 2.74 4.56
N ARG A 334 0.11 3.17 4.54
CA ARG A 334 -1.03 2.29 4.22
C ARG A 334 -0.94 1.72 2.80
N ILE A 335 -0.61 0.43 2.69
CA ILE A 335 -0.83 -0.43 1.52
C ILE A 335 -1.48 -1.71 2.05
N ASP A 336 -2.53 -2.17 1.38
CA ASP A 336 -3.14 -3.46 1.73
C ASP A 336 -2.20 -4.60 1.32
N ASN A 337 -2.00 -5.56 2.22
CA ASN A 337 -1.25 -6.80 1.99
C ASN A 337 0.25 -6.67 1.64
N LEU A 338 0.85 -5.48 1.69
CA LEU A 338 2.28 -5.23 1.53
C LEU A 338 2.76 -4.28 2.64
N ILE A 339 3.86 -4.60 3.32
CA ILE A 339 4.44 -3.76 4.37
C ILE A 339 5.59 -2.93 3.77
N PRO A 340 5.41 -1.60 3.60
CA PRO A 340 6.51 -0.75 3.17
C PRO A 340 7.53 -0.59 4.28
N ILE A 341 8.80 -0.74 3.93
CA ILE A 341 9.94 -0.52 4.83
C ILE A 341 10.62 0.78 4.41
N PHE A 342 10.64 1.75 5.31
CA PHE A 342 11.30 3.06 5.15
C PHE A 342 12.68 3.08 5.84
N ALA A 343 12.90 2.13 6.75
CA ALA A 343 14.13 2.02 7.52
C ALA A 343 15.40 2.03 6.66
N THR A 344 16.20 3.08 6.83
CA THR A 344 17.41 3.32 6.05
C THR A 344 18.54 3.68 6.99
N ARG A 345 19.66 2.97 6.86
CA ARG A 345 20.84 3.15 7.73
C ARG A 345 21.18 4.64 7.88
N ASN A 346 21.35 5.08 9.13
CA ASN A 346 21.69 6.46 9.53
C ASN A 346 20.65 7.55 9.20
N LYS A 347 19.49 7.20 8.63
CA LYS A 347 18.45 8.18 8.26
C LYS A 347 17.10 7.90 8.92
N VAL A 348 16.66 6.65 8.89
CA VAL A 348 15.39 6.21 9.46
C VAL A 348 15.65 4.95 10.26
N GLU A 349 15.51 5.04 11.58
CA GLU A 349 15.71 3.94 12.51
C GLU A 349 14.52 2.98 12.50
N ILE A 350 14.74 1.72 12.86
CA ILE A 350 13.67 0.71 12.93
C ILE A 350 13.11 0.68 14.35
N LYS A 351 11.79 0.77 14.52
CA LYS A 351 11.19 0.46 15.82
C LYS A 351 11.19 -1.03 16.07
N GLU A 352 11.51 -1.41 17.30
CA GLU A 352 11.54 -2.80 17.77
C GLU A 352 10.23 -3.56 17.50
N ASN A 353 9.09 -2.87 17.60
CA ASN A 353 7.78 -3.45 17.34
C ASN A 353 7.61 -3.95 15.90
N LEU A 354 8.19 -3.24 14.92
CA LEU A 354 8.15 -3.65 13.51
C LEU A 354 8.92 -4.96 13.31
N LEU A 355 10.13 -5.07 13.86
CA LEU A 355 10.95 -6.29 13.80
C LEU A 355 10.27 -7.45 14.52
N LYS A 356 9.72 -7.21 15.72
CA LYS A 356 8.99 -8.22 16.49
C LYS A 356 7.78 -8.75 15.72
N ASN A 357 6.98 -7.87 15.12
CA ASN A 357 5.78 -8.28 14.39
C ASN A 357 6.14 -9.15 13.17
N ILE A 358 7.06 -8.67 12.33
CA ILE A 358 7.47 -9.39 11.12
C ILE A 358 8.18 -10.69 11.49
N GLY A 359 9.13 -10.66 12.42
CA GLY A 359 9.89 -11.83 12.86
C GLY A 359 8.98 -12.94 13.43
N MET A 360 8.01 -12.60 14.28
CA MET A 360 7.07 -13.59 14.83
C MET A 360 6.18 -14.20 13.75
N LYS A 361 5.65 -13.39 12.83
CA LYS A 361 4.84 -13.88 11.71
C LYS A 361 5.61 -14.86 10.84
N VAL A 362 6.84 -14.53 10.48
CA VAL A 362 7.70 -15.41 9.66
C VAL A 362 8.00 -16.72 10.41
N LEU A 363 8.31 -16.66 11.71
CA LEU A 363 8.56 -17.85 12.53
C LEU A 363 7.32 -18.73 12.73
N ASN A 364 6.13 -18.14 12.69
CA ASN A 364 4.86 -18.86 12.78
C ASN A 364 4.35 -19.37 11.42
N GLY A 365 5.05 -19.07 10.32
CA GLY A 365 4.63 -19.43 8.97
C GLY A 365 3.48 -18.57 8.42
N GLU A 366 3.18 -17.44 9.06
CA GLU A 366 2.22 -16.47 8.53
C GLU A 366 2.85 -15.74 7.32
N HIS A 367 2.09 -15.61 6.24
CA HIS A 367 2.55 -14.91 5.03
C HIS A 367 2.78 -13.42 5.32
N VAL A 368 3.99 -12.95 5.05
CA VAL A 368 4.41 -11.54 5.17
C VAL A 368 5.00 -11.08 3.85
N ARG A 369 4.52 -9.94 3.36
CA ARG A 369 5.08 -9.27 2.17
C ARG A 369 5.74 -7.99 2.60
N ILE A 370 7.00 -7.81 2.21
CA ILE A 370 7.74 -6.58 2.48
C ILE A 370 8.28 -5.98 1.19
N PHE A 371 8.44 -4.66 1.21
CA PHE A 371 9.10 -3.91 0.15
C PHE A 371 9.83 -2.72 0.76
N HIS A 372 11.14 -2.60 0.54
CA HIS A 372 11.87 -1.39 0.90
C HIS A 372 11.67 -0.31 -0.16
N VAL A 373 11.10 0.82 0.26
CA VAL A 373 10.60 1.90 -0.63
C VAL A 373 11.70 2.71 -1.31
N GLY A 374 12.94 2.56 -0.84
CA GLY A 374 14.10 3.21 -1.42
C GLY A 374 14.87 2.35 -2.45
N ASP A 375 14.46 1.11 -2.68
CA ASP A 375 15.08 0.21 -3.66
C ASP A 375 14.07 -0.14 -4.77
N GLU A 376 14.53 -0.75 -5.87
CA GLU A 376 13.69 -1.11 -7.01
C GLU A 376 12.67 -2.20 -6.65
N PHE A 377 11.44 -2.07 -7.15
CA PHE A 377 10.36 -3.03 -6.94
C PHE A 377 10.43 -4.18 -7.94
N SER A 378 10.20 -5.41 -7.46
CA SER A 378 10.11 -6.62 -8.29
C SER A 378 8.75 -7.28 -8.13
N SER A 379 8.08 -7.60 -9.25
CA SER A 379 6.86 -8.40 -9.31
C SER A 379 7.10 -9.90 -9.06
N LYS A 380 8.36 -10.35 -9.08
CA LYS A 380 8.79 -11.70 -8.72
C LYS A 380 9.49 -11.63 -7.37
N PRO A 381 8.79 -11.85 -6.25
CA PRO A 381 9.39 -11.71 -4.94
C PRO A 381 10.39 -12.83 -4.68
N THR A 382 11.45 -12.50 -3.94
CA THR A 382 12.31 -13.53 -3.32
C THR A 382 11.55 -14.12 -2.13
N ILE A 383 11.35 -15.44 -2.13
CA ILE A 383 10.56 -16.13 -1.12
C ILE A 383 11.46 -16.94 -0.19
N ILE A 384 11.45 -16.59 1.10
CA ILE A 384 12.12 -17.34 2.17
C ILE A 384 11.09 -17.69 3.22
N LYS A 385 10.67 -18.96 3.24
CA LYS A 385 9.50 -19.47 3.95
C LYS A 385 8.26 -18.64 3.63
N SER A 386 7.64 -18.04 4.65
CA SER A 386 6.46 -17.20 4.53
C SER A 386 6.79 -15.72 4.30
N LEU A 387 8.07 -15.36 4.17
CA LEU A 387 8.51 -14.00 3.84
C LEU A 387 8.66 -13.84 2.32
N GLU A 388 7.87 -12.97 1.73
CA GLU A 388 7.97 -12.53 0.33
C GLU A 388 8.61 -11.13 0.29
N ILE A 389 9.70 -10.98 -0.45
CA ILE A 389 10.46 -9.72 -0.56
C ILE A 389 10.34 -9.18 -1.99
N TYR A 390 9.63 -8.07 -2.16
CA TYR A 390 9.30 -7.47 -3.46
C TYR A 390 10.34 -6.46 -3.94
N ASN A 391 11.61 -6.68 -3.62
CA ASN A 391 12.72 -5.86 -4.13
C ASN A 391 13.52 -6.65 -5.17
N THR A 392 14.13 -5.95 -6.14
CA THR A 392 15.10 -6.58 -7.05
C THR A 392 16.37 -6.91 -6.28
N LEU A 393 16.66 -8.21 -6.12
CA LEU A 393 17.76 -8.73 -5.33
C LEU A 393 18.67 -9.64 -6.14
N SER A 394 19.98 -9.55 -5.87
CA SER A 394 20.99 -10.49 -6.35
C SER A 394 20.94 -11.76 -5.51
N ILE A 395 20.87 -12.92 -6.17
CA ILE A 395 20.84 -14.24 -5.54
C ILE A 395 21.88 -15.12 -6.23
N SER A 396 22.92 -15.51 -5.50
CA SER A 396 23.90 -16.51 -5.96
C SER A 396 23.32 -17.93 -5.92
N GLU A 397 23.98 -18.87 -6.60
CA GLU A 397 23.64 -20.29 -6.56
C GLU A 397 23.66 -20.84 -5.12
N ALA A 398 24.68 -20.47 -4.33
CA ALA A 398 24.79 -20.83 -2.92
C ALA A 398 23.63 -20.30 -2.06
N LEU A 399 23.21 -19.05 -2.28
CA LEU A 399 22.05 -18.49 -1.58
C LEU A 399 20.76 -19.20 -2.01
N SER A 400 20.62 -19.50 -3.30
CA SER A 400 19.46 -20.24 -3.84
C SER A 400 19.35 -21.63 -3.21
N GLU A 401 20.46 -22.36 -3.06
CA GLU A 401 20.50 -23.67 -2.38
C GLU A 401 20.03 -23.56 -0.91
N ILE A 402 20.53 -22.56 -0.17
CA ILE A 402 20.12 -22.32 1.22
C ILE A 402 18.64 -21.93 1.32
N ILE A 403 18.14 -21.07 0.44
CA ILE A 403 16.72 -20.71 0.40
C ILE A 403 15.87 -21.95 0.13
N SER A 404 16.27 -22.78 -0.83
CA SER A 404 15.59 -24.05 -1.13
C SER A 404 15.54 -24.97 0.09
N ALA A 405 16.67 -25.20 0.76
CA ALA A 405 16.76 -26.00 1.99
C ALA A 405 15.97 -25.40 3.18
N THR A 406 15.82 -24.07 3.20
CA THR A 406 14.99 -23.38 4.18
C THR A 406 13.51 -23.60 3.91
N ASN A 407 13.10 -23.60 2.64
CA ASN A 407 11.70 -23.72 2.21
C ASN A 407 11.16 -25.16 2.30
N THR A 408 12.00 -26.17 2.12
CA THR A 408 11.63 -27.61 2.22
C THR A 408 11.45 -28.11 3.66
N SER A 409 11.73 -27.29 4.67
CA SER A 409 11.66 -27.72 6.08
C SER A 409 10.21 -27.88 6.56
N GLU A 410 9.68 -29.12 6.47
CA GLU A 410 8.28 -29.45 6.78
C GLU A 410 7.84 -29.08 8.20
N THR A 411 8.75 -29.01 9.17
CA THR A 411 8.35 -28.82 10.56
C THR A 411 8.32 -27.38 11.04
N GLY A 412 9.00 -26.43 10.37
CA GLY A 412 9.03 -24.99 10.71
C GLY A 412 9.42 -24.57 12.16
N ARG A 413 9.46 -25.53 13.08
CA ARG A 413 9.47 -25.37 14.54
C ARG A 413 10.83 -25.75 15.14
N SER A 414 11.67 -26.47 14.40
CA SER A 414 13.03 -26.79 14.84
C SER A 414 13.87 -25.53 14.94
N TYR A 415 14.68 -25.38 16.00
CA TYR A 415 15.62 -24.27 16.10
C TYR A 415 16.67 -24.29 14.97
N ILE A 416 17.01 -25.46 14.41
CA ILE A 416 17.88 -25.54 13.23
C ILE A 416 17.24 -24.86 12.02
N ASP A 417 15.94 -25.03 11.81
CA ASP A 417 15.24 -24.38 10.69
C ASP A 417 15.21 -22.86 10.86
N LYS A 418 15.12 -22.38 12.11
CA LYS A 418 15.21 -20.96 12.43
C LYS A 418 16.63 -20.41 12.23
N LEU A 419 17.64 -21.21 12.55
CA LEU A 419 19.03 -20.87 12.28
C LEU A 419 19.34 -20.84 10.78
N LEU A 420 18.76 -21.75 10.00
CA LEU A 420 18.91 -21.74 8.55
C LEU A 420 18.22 -20.52 7.92
N LEU A 421 17.05 -20.13 8.43
CA LEU A 421 16.41 -18.85 8.07
C LEU A 421 17.31 -17.65 8.40
N TYR A 422 17.95 -17.64 9.58
CA TYR A 422 18.94 -16.62 9.93
C TYR A 422 20.10 -16.58 8.93
N VAL A 423 20.66 -17.74 8.56
CA VAL A 423 21.72 -17.85 7.55
C VAL A 423 21.26 -17.28 6.20
N ALA A 424 20.08 -17.68 5.73
CA ALA A 424 19.52 -17.20 4.46
C ALA A 424 19.41 -15.67 4.44
N LEU A 425 18.89 -15.07 5.51
CA LEU A 425 18.78 -13.62 5.62
C LEU A 425 20.15 -12.92 5.69
N LYS A 426 21.12 -13.48 6.42
CA LYS A 426 22.48 -12.92 6.51
C LYS A 426 23.24 -12.97 5.19
N LEU A 427 23.10 -14.07 4.45
CA LEU A 427 23.68 -14.17 3.11
C LEU A 427 23.00 -13.22 2.12
N LEU A 428 21.67 -13.11 2.18
CA LEU A 428 20.93 -12.15 1.37
C LEU A 428 21.39 -10.71 1.63
N VAL A 429 21.62 -10.34 2.89
CA VAL A 429 22.24 -9.05 3.28
C VAL A 429 23.65 -8.91 2.71
N SER A 430 24.48 -9.97 2.78
CA SER A 430 25.85 -9.93 2.27
C SER A 430 25.93 -9.76 0.77
N GLU A 431 24.98 -10.29 0.00
CA GLU A 431 24.97 -10.22 -1.46
C GLU A 431 24.33 -8.93 -1.99
N ASN A 432 23.62 -8.20 -1.14
CA ASN A 432 22.86 -7.00 -1.50
C ASN A 432 23.26 -5.79 -0.63
N GLN A 433 24.52 -5.67 -0.22
CA GLN A 433 24.98 -4.60 0.69
C GLN A 433 24.77 -3.17 0.14
N ASP A 434 24.64 -3.03 -1.18
CA ASP A 434 24.32 -1.78 -1.89
C ASP A 434 22.84 -1.37 -1.73
N LYS A 435 21.96 -2.31 -1.39
CA LYS A 435 20.53 -2.08 -1.21
C LYS A 435 20.22 -1.53 0.18
N LYS A 436 19.24 -0.63 0.27
CA LYS A 436 18.81 -0.05 1.55
C LYS A 436 18.07 -1.08 2.42
N LEU A 437 17.34 -2.00 1.79
CA LEU A 437 16.67 -3.13 2.43
C LEU A 437 17.62 -3.95 3.33
N SER A 438 18.89 -4.05 2.98
CA SER A 438 19.89 -4.81 3.73
C SER A 438 20.03 -4.36 5.17
N PHE A 439 19.80 -3.07 5.48
CA PHE A 439 19.74 -2.59 6.86
C PHE A 439 18.59 -3.23 7.64
N PHE A 440 17.41 -3.32 7.05
CA PHE A 440 16.24 -3.93 7.67
C PHE A 440 16.42 -5.45 7.84
N LEU A 441 16.86 -6.15 6.78
CA LEU A 441 17.05 -7.60 6.81
C LEU A 441 18.12 -8.01 7.83
N ASP A 442 19.18 -7.23 7.98
CA ASP A 442 20.22 -7.46 8.98
C ASP A 442 19.61 -7.42 10.39
N ARG A 443 18.85 -6.38 10.71
CA ARG A 443 18.16 -6.23 12.00
C ARG A 443 17.08 -7.29 12.22
N LEU A 444 16.36 -7.67 11.18
CA LEU A 444 15.37 -8.74 11.24
C LEU A 444 16.02 -10.11 11.53
N SER A 445 17.18 -10.38 10.92
CA SER A 445 17.92 -11.62 11.16
C SER A 445 18.37 -11.73 12.62
N GLU A 446 18.91 -10.65 13.19
CA GLU A 446 19.27 -10.61 14.62
C GLU A 446 18.04 -10.78 15.52
N LYS A 447 16.91 -10.19 15.13
CA LYS A 447 15.65 -10.37 15.86
C LYS A 447 15.19 -11.83 15.84
N ILE A 448 15.26 -12.48 14.68
CA ILE A 448 14.94 -13.91 14.53
C ILE A 448 15.86 -14.76 15.40
N LEU A 449 17.17 -14.49 15.38
CA LEU A 449 18.16 -15.18 16.22
C LEU A 449 17.81 -15.07 17.71
N SER A 450 17.34 -13.91 18.17
CA SER A 450 16.90 -13.70 19.56
C SER A 450 15.69 -14.55 19.99
N TYR A 451 14.95 -15.15 19.06
CA TYR A 451 13.83 -16.05 19.37
C TYR A 451 14.22 -17.53 19.38
N ILE A 452 15.49 -17.84 19.13
CA ILE A 452 15.97 -19.22 19.02
C ILE A 452 16.40 -19.71 20.41
N GLN A 453 15.53 -20.50 21.04
CA GLN A 453 15.83 -21.17 22.30
C GLN A 453 16.38 -22.58 22.04
N ILE A 454 17.65 -22.79 22.37
CA ILE A 454 18.31 -24.09 22.24
C ILE A 454 18.05 -24.92 23.51
N SER A 455 17.40 -26.07 23.32
CA SER A 455 17.05 -27.00 24.40
C SER A 455 18.01 -28.18 24.43
N GLU A 456 18.61 -28.46 25.59
CA GLU A 456 19.55 -29.59 25.79
C GLU A 456 18.83 -30.94 25.79
N THR A 457 17.54 -30.94 26.13
CA THR A 457 16.74 -32.16 26.30
C THR A 457 16.06 -32.62 25.01
N LYS A 458 16.08 -31.79 23.96
CA LYS A 458 15.43 -32.10 22.68
C LYS A 458 16.47 -32.48 21.63
N LYS A 459 16.30 -33.67 21.05
CA LYS A 459 17.04 -34.09 19.86
C LYS A 459 16.68 -33.21 18.66
N VAL A 460 17.67 -32.92 17.83
CA VAL A 460 17.43 -32.31 16.52
C VAL A 460 16.69 -33.32 15.64
N LEU A 461 15.49 -32.94 15.18
CA LEU A 461 14.69 -33.79 14.30
C LEU A 461 15.17 -33.74 12.85
N ARG A 462 15.71 -32.59 12.42
CA ARG A 462 16.31 -32.41 11.10
C ARG A 462 17.52 -33.35 10.94
N LYS A 463 17.60 -34.00 9.79
CA LYS A 463 18.74 -34.84 9.41
C LYS A 463 19.73 -33.98 8.63
N GLU A 464 20.98 -34.44 8.61
CA GLU A 464 22.00 -33.91 7.71
C GLU A 464 21.56 -34.13 6.26
N ASP A 465 22.00 -33.22 5.41
CA ASP A 465 21.80 -33.24 3.97
C ASP A 465 23.03 -32.65 3.28
N VAL A 466 22.96 -32.38 1.98
CA VAL A 466 24.10 -31.84 1.22
C VAL A 466 24.54 -30.46 1.74
N ILE A 467 23.63 -29.72 2.40
CA ILE A 467 23.85 -28.36 2.87
C ILE A 467 24.12 -28.34 4.38
N ILE A 468 23.58 -29.26 5.17
CA ILE A 468 23.63 -29.21 6.64
C ILE A 468 24.47 -30.36 7.21
N GLU A 469 25.46 -29.98 8.02
CA GLU A 469 26.34 -30.91 8.75
C GLU A 469 26.32 -30.60 10.26
N TYR A 470 26.18 -31.63 11.09
CA TYR A 470 26.32 -31.52 12.54
C TYR A 470 27.74 -31.93 12.95
N LYS A 471 28.31 -31.23 13.92
CA LYS A 471 29.63 -31.55 14.46
C LYS A 471 29.62 -31.46 15.97
N SER A 472 30.32 -32.37 16.64
CA SER A 472 30.45 -32.35 18.10
C SER A 472 31.33 -31.16 18.54
N ARG A 473 31.34 -30.86 19.85
CA ARG A 473 32.22 -29.80 20.37
C ARG A 473 33.71 -30.11 20.18
N GLU A 474 34.06 -31.40 20.10
CA GLU A 474 35.44 -31.88 20.04
C GLU A 474 36.17 -31.40 18.77
N GLU A 475 35.43 -31.15 17.70
CA GLU A 475 35.96 -30.56 16.47
C GLU A 475 36.59 -29.19 16.69
N LEU A 476 36.12 -28.44 17.69
CA LEU A 476 36.61 -27.11 18.05
C LEU A 476 37.51 -27.10 19.30
N ASP A 477 37.93 -28.26 19.80
CA ASP A 477 38.84 -28.37 20.94
C ASP A 477 40.33 -28.32 20.54
N GLY A 478 41.14 -27.63 21.34
CA GLY A 478 42.59 -27.53 21.18
C GLY A 478 43.09 -26.21 20.57
N LYS A 479 44.27 -26.26 19.94
CA LYS A 479 44.96 -25.09 19.33
C LYS A 479 44.37 -24.77 17.96
N ASP A 480 44.39 -23.49 17.58
CA ASP A 480 43.74 -23.00 16.35
C ASP A 480 44.19 -23.72 15.08
N LYS A 481 45.49 -24.01 14.95
CA LYS A 481 46.01 -24.76 13.80
C LYS A 481 45.37 -26.14 13.67
N ALA A 482 45.18 -26.87 14.77
CA ALA A 482 44.58 -28.21 14.74
C ALA A 482 43.09 -28.15 14.39
N ILE A 483 42.37 -27.14 14.89
CA ILE A 483 40.96 -26.89 14.56
C ILE A 483 40.81 -26.59 13.07
N ILE A 484 41.62 -25.65 12.56
CA ILE A 484 41.65 -25.30 11.14
C ILE A 484 41.93 -26.53 10.28
N ASP A 485 42.88 -27.38 10.67
CA ASP A 485 43.25 -28.58 9.92
C ASP A 485 42.09 -29.59 9.83
N ARG A 486 41.41 -29.86 10.95
CA ARG A 486 40.25 -30.78 10.98
C ARG A 486 39.08 -30.24 10.16
N VAL A 487 38.66 -29.00 10.45
CA VAL A 487 37.52 -28.37 9.75
C VAL A 487 37.79 -28.24 8.25
N SER A 488 39.02 -27.89 7.86
CA SER A 488 39.37 -27.79 6.43
C SER A 488 39.34 -29.13 5.70
N LYS A 489 39.71 -30.22 6.37
CA LYS A 489 39.68 -31.56 5.79
C LYS A 489 38.24 -31.97 5.47
N ASP A 490 37.35 -31.76 6.44
CA ASP A 490 35.93 -32.10 6.29
C ASP A 490 35.27 -31.22 5.21
N LEU A 491 35.47 -29.90 5.30
CA LEU A 491 34.91 -28.94 4.36
C LEU A 491 35.30 -29.21 2.90
N LYS A 492 36.55 -29.63 2.62
CA LYS A 492 36.96 -29.98 1.24
C LYS A 492 36.10 -31.08 0.65
N SER A 493 35.86 -32.15 1.40
CA SER A 493 35.05 -33.28 0.93
C SER A 493 33.61 -32.87 0.63
N LYS A 494 33.07 -31.88 1.36
CA LYS A 494 31.70 -31.40 1.18
C LYS A 494 31.56 -30.42 0.01
N LEU A 495 32.53 -29.51 -0.16
CA LEU A 495 32.54 -28.56 -1.29
C LEU A 495 32.89 -29.20 -2.65
N GLU A 496 33.34 -30.47 -2.68
CA GLU A 496 33.49 -31.20 -3.94
C GLU A 496 32.16 -31.36 -4.66
N ASN A 497 31.07 -31.59 -3.92
CA ASN A 497 29.75 -31.94 -4.45
C ASN A 497 28.65 -30.87 -4.26
N GLY A 498 28.97 -29.72 -3.65
CA GLY A 498 28.01 -28.64 -3.40
C GLY A 498 28.62 -27.25 -3.51
N THR A 499 27.77 -26.22 -3.61
CA THR A 499 28.22 -24.81 -3.67
C THR A 499 28.28 -24.16 -2.30
N VAL A 500 27.57 -24.72 -1.30
CA VAL A 500 27.51 -24.21 0.06
C VAL A 500 27.31 -25.30 1.09
N VAL A 501 27.89 -25.11 2.28
CA VAL A 501 27.69 -25.99 3.43
C VAL A 501 27.56 -25.16 4.70
N VAL A 502 26.66 -25.58 5.57
CA VAL A 502 26.36 -25.01 6.88
C VAL A 502 26.69 -26.06 7.95
N PHE A 503 27.74 -25.80 8.72
CA PHE A 503 28.11 -26.64 9.85
C PHE A 503 27.52 -26.08 11.14
N TYR A 504 26.89 -26.96 11.91
CA TYR A 504 26.38 -26.69 13.25
C TYR A 504 27.26 -27.42 14.26
N PHE A 505 28.25 -26.71 14.82
CA PHE A 505 29.12 -27.24 15.86
C PHE A 505 28.45 -27.15 17.24
N GLY A 506 28.58 -28.21 18.02
CA GLY A 506 27.93 -28.36 19.32
C GLY A 506 26.74 -29.32 19.29
N PHE A 507 26.77 -30.31 18.40
CA PHE A 507 25.79 -31.40 18.30
C PHE A 507 26.52 -32.74 18.16
N ASP A 508 26.12 -33.73 18.96
CA ASP A 508 26.65 -35.07 18.79
C ASP A 508 26.10 -35.70 17.50
N GLU A 509 26.99 -36.10 16.58
CA GLU A 509 26.61 -36.59 15.25
C GLU A 509 25.67 -37.80 15.30
N LYS A 510 25.86 -38.69 16.28
CA LYS A 510 25.12 -39.96 16.38
C LYS A 510 23.75 -39.79 17.03
N SER A 511 23.73 -39.13 18.19
CA SER A 511 22.54 -38.97 19.02
C SER A 511 21.70 -37.75 18.62
N ARG A 512 22.28 -36.81 17.87
CA ARG A 512 21.70 -35.52 17.48
C ARG A 512 21.21 -34.70 18.67
N SER A 513 21.81 -34.93 19.84
CA SER A 513 21.59 -34.10 21.02
C SER A 513 22.55 -32.92 21.01
N PHE A 514 22.09 -31.83 21.62
CA PHE A 514 22.91 -30.65 21.80
C PHE A 514 24.08 -30.95 22.76
N ASP A 515 25.30 -30.77 22.28
CA ASP A 515 26.57 -30.93 23.01
C ASP A 515 27.27 -29.56 23.08
N PRO A 516 26.92 -28.72 24.06
CA PRO A 516 27.30 -27.31 24.05
C PRO A 516 28.82 -27.08 24.15
N ILE A 517 29.28 -26.06 23.43
CA ILE A 517 30.65 -25.56 23.45
C ILE A 517 30.80 -24.45 24.50
N SER A 518 31.93 -24.43 25.21
CA SER A 518 32.26 -23.36 26.16
C SER A 518 32.63 -22.06 25.43
N MET A 519 31.80 -21.02 25.59
CA MET A 519 31.96 -19.75 24.89
C MET A 519 33.10 -18.90 25.44
N GLY A 520 33.57 -19.15 26.67
CA GLY A 520 34.71 -18.42 27.24
C GLY A 520 36.02 -18.58 26.46
N ARG A 521 36.11 -19.57 25.55
CA ARG A 521 37.28 -19.81 24.70
C ARG A 521 37.08 -19.40 23.25
N ILE A 522 35.92 -18.84 22.90
CA ILE A 522 35.53 -18.47 21.54
C ILE A 522 35.24 -16.97 21.55
N ASN A 523 36.17 -16.20 21.01
CA ASN A 523 36.02 -14.76 20.81
C ASN A 523 36.18 -14.42 19.32
N ASP A 524 35.78 -13.22 18.94
CA ASP A 524 35.77 -12.77 17.54
C ASP A 524 37.15 -12.87 16.87
N ASN A 525 38.23 -12.60 17.62
CA ASN A 525 39.59 -12.73 17.08
C ASN A 525 39.90 -14.17 16.70
N ARG A 526 39.53 -15.12 17.57
CA ARG A 526 39.73 -16.54 17.33
C ARG A 526 38.90 -17.05 16.17
N LEU A 527 37.64 -16.63 16.07
CA LEU A 527 36.78 -16.94 14.94
C LEU A 527 37.38 -16.43 13.62
N ARG A 528 37.88 -15.19 13.58
CA ARG A 528 38.56 -14.63 12.40
C ARG A 528 39.82 -15.40 12.00
N ILE A 529 40.59 -15.90 12.96
CA ILE A 529 41.74 -16.77 12.69
C ILE A 529 41.27 -18.06 12.02
N TRP A 530 40.19 -18.67 12.51
CA TRP A 530 39.62 -19.88 11.92
C TRP A 530 39.06 -19.63 10.53
N GLU A 531 38.27 -18.57 10.34
CA GLU A 531 37.73 -18.15 9.03
C GLU A 531 38.84 -18.06 7.98
N ASN A 532 39.88 -17.28 8.26
CA ASN A 532 40.99 -17.06 7.34
C ASN A 532 41.80 -18.34 7.09
N GLY A 533 42.06 -19.12 8.15
CA GLY A 533 42.81 -20.36 8.04
C GLY A 533 42.09 -21.42 7.22
N VAL A 534 40.81 -21.64 7.51
CA VAL A 534 39.96 -22.61 6.78
C VAL A 534 39.80 -22.17 5.33
N LYS A 535 39.44 -20.90 5.09
CA LYS A 535 39.32 -20.32 3.74
C LYS A 535 40.58 -20.53 2.91
N THR A 536 41.75 -20.24 3.48
CA THR A 536 43.05 -20.39 2.79
C THR A 536 43.33 -21.85 2.41
N LYS A 537 43.01 -22.79 3.31
CA LYS A 537 43.29 -24.21 3.10
C LYS A 537 42.32 -24.89 2.13
N THR A 538 41.07 -24.48 2.10
CA THR A 538 40.03 -25.08 1.26
C THR A 538 39.85 -24.38 -0.08
N LYS A 539 40.38 -23.16 -0.23
CA LYS A 539 40.13 -22.26 -1.36
C LYS A 539 38.64 -21.89 -1.55
N ALA A 540 37.84 -22.05 -0.49
CA ALA A 540 36.47 -21.56 -0.47
C ALA A 540 36.44 -20.05 -0.72
N SER A 541 35.49 -19.57 -1.51
CA SER A 541 35.31 -18.14 -1.77
C SER A 541 34.98 -17.36 -0.48
N LYS A 542 34.17 -17.95 0.41
CA LYS A 542 33.78 -17.36 1.69
C LYS A 542 33.69 -18.42 2.79
N VAL A 543 34.12 -18.07 4.00
CA VAL A 543 33.95 -18.86 5.23
C VAL A 543 33.61 -17.88 6.35
N TYR A 544 32.52 -18.14 7.05
CA TYR A 544 32.07 -17.34 8.18
C TYR A 544 31.83 -18.23 9.38
N PHE A 545 32.34 -17.84 10.54
CA PHE A 545 32.00 -18.48 11.81
C PHE A 545 31.21 -17.50 12.69
N HIS A 546 30.15 -18.00 13.31
CA HIS A 546 29.31 -17.21 14.21
C HIS A 546 29.04 -17.99 15.50
N ALA A 547 29.46 -17.43 16.62
CA ALA A 547 29.17 -18.00 17.93
C ALA A 547 27.75 -17.61 18.37
N ILE A 548 26.96 -18.61 18.75
CA ILE A 548 25.58 -18.42 19.22
C ILE A 548 25.53 -18.87 20.68
N PRO A 549 25.61 -17.93 21.64
CA PRO A 549 25.49 -18.26 23.05
C PRO A 549 24.06 -18.73 23.35
N LYS A 550 23.94 -19.69 24.26
CA LYS A 550 22.65 -20.06 24.84
C LYS A 550 22.33 -19.06 25.95
N GLU A 551 21.08 -18.58 26.01
CA GLU A 551 20.58 -17.63 27.01
C GLU A 551 21.08 -17.97 28.41
N ASP A 552 21.63 -16.95 29.10
CA ASP A 552 22.13 -17.00 30.47
C ASP A 552 23.20 -18.08 30.77
N SER A 553 23.92 -18.54 29.74
CA SER A 553 24.95 -19.56 29.91
C SER A 553 26.30 -19.15 29.29
N ARG A 554 27.40 -19.63 29.88
CA ARG A 554 28.76 -19.56 29.27
C ARG A 554 28.97 -20.60 28.18
N LYS A 555 27.88 -21.14 27.62
CA LYS A 555 27.84 -22.27 26.71
C LYS A 555 27.00 -21.91 25.47
N GLY A 556 27.16 -22.65 24.38
CA GLY A 556 26.36 -22.43 23.17
C GLY A 556 26.80 -23.31 22.01
N MET A 557 26.58 -22.83 20.80
CA MET A 557 27.03 -23.47 19.56
C MET A 557 27.87 -22.52 18.69
N VAL A 558 28.53 -23.09 17.69
CA VAL A 558 29.16 -22.31 16.62
C VAL A 558 28.54 -22.73 15.30
N LEU A 559 28.10 -21.74 14.53
CA LEU A 559 27.60 -21.89 13.18
C LEU A 559 28.74 -21.54 12.22
N MET A 560 29.05 -22.40 11.25
CA MET A 560 29.92 -22.04 10.14
C MET A 560 29.15 -22.11 8.83
N VAL A 561 29.31 -21.10 7.99
CA VAL A 561 28.82 -21.09 6.61
C VAL A 561 30.01 -20.99 5.68
N ALA A 562 30.14 -21.93 4.76
CA ALA A 562 31.21 -21.96 3.78
C ALA A 562 30.64 -22.06 2.36
N ILE A 563 31.13 -21.20 1.47
CA ILE A 563 30.70 -21.10 0.07
C ILE A 563 31.92 -21.39 -0.81
N LYS A 564 31.72 -22.22 -1.83
CA LYS A 564 32.75 -22.63 -2.78
C LYS A 564 33.38 -21.44 -3.48
#